data_AF-A0A8C1NJV0-F1
#
_entry.id   AF-A0A8C1NJV0-F1
#
_cell.length_a   1.000
_cell.length_b   1.000
_cell.length_c   1.000
_cell.angle_alpha   90.00
_cell.angle_beta   90.00
_cell.angle_gamma   90.00
#
_symmetry.space_group_name_H-M   'P 1'
#
loop_
_entity.id
_entity.type
_entity.pdbx_description
1 polymer ?
#
loop_
_entity_poly.entity_id
_entity_poly.type
_entity_poly.pdbx_seq_one_letter_code
_entity_poly.pdbx_strand_id
1 'polypeptide(L)'
;MSDIFQKYCHGATSAAILGQIICQKLKEPIVQSVYKNTARDLTDEMRSNCESLNGSRSNLEKHILKTLAEEEDFDKYMDYINYPRNHFKSFIRDEVSRYITDQFSVSVLPKMEENIKCLQQKIMKAAHDSTEHVQLNRGDVSLWLKSFTQQLSDQLIFSVKNLSGLKHDDVDDVNLLEDVIRKELPAKISDIRSRFNTKTFPVKLDFKFRPDELLIDHLCQCCWVQCPFCKAICTNTIENHDGDHSVAIHRNNGLNGWFYIGTTNLSINICTSSVASDGHFFPSHSDDKVPWREYRRAGGVYADWSITPDLSELPYWKWFVCRFQKDLEKYYNKTFEGSGKIPDNWRTYSKHEAVETLEKYI
;
A
#
# COMPACT_ATOMS: atom_id res chain seq x y z
N MET A 1 21.77 37.83 1.47
CA MET A 1 22.78 38.43 0.56
C MET A 1 23.97 37.48 0.45
N SER A 2 23.74 36.32 -0.15
CA SER A 2 24.59 35.12 -0.04
C SER A 2 25.39 34.86 -1.32
N ASP A 3 26.65 34.43 -1.19
CA ASP A 3 27.59 33.81 -2.16
C ASP A 3 27.70 34.35 -3.60
N ILE A 4 26.57 34.63 -4.25
CA ILE A 4 26.44 35.12 -5.62
C ILE A 4 27.06 36.51 -5.78
N PHE A 5 26.78 37.43 -4.84
CA PHE A 5 27.36 38.78 -4.88
C PHE A 5 28.88 38.74 -4.67
N GLN A 6 29.34 37.88 -3.76
CA GLN A 6 30.77 37.71 -3.49
C GLN A 6 31.49 37.15 -4.74
N LYS A 7 30.92 36.18 -5.45
CA LYS A 7 31.52 35.63 -6.70
C LYS A 7 31.54 36.62 -7.86
N TYR A 8 30.53 37.47 -8.00
CA TYR A 8 30.53 38.56 -9.00
C TYR A 8 31.69 39.53 -8.74
N CYS A 9 31.96 39.85 -7.47
CA CYS A 9 33.12 40.65 -7.07
C CYS A 9 34.48 39.95 -7.30
N HIS A 10 34.51 38.64 -7.57
CA HIS A 10 35.73 37.87 -7.89
C HIS A 10 35.89 37.58 -9.40
N GLY A 11 35.12 38.23 -10.29
CA GLY A 11 35.31 38.14 -11.75
C GLY A 11 34.68 36.92 -12.42
N ALA A 12 33.70 36.25 -11.78
CA ALA A 12 32.93 35.19 -12.43
C ALA A 12 32.06 35.74 -13.58
N THR A 13 32.10 35.12 -14.75
CA THR A 13 31.25 35.50 -15.90
C THR A 13 29.76 35.29 -15.59
N SER A 14 28.89 36.09 -16.22
CA SER A 14 27.42 35.97 -16.05
C SER A 14 26.90 34.56 -16.34
N ALA A 15 27.50 33.87 -17.33
CA ALA A 15 27.19 32.48 -17.68
C ALA A 15 27.52 31.49 -16.53
N ALA A 16 28.65 31.69 -15.85
CA ALA A 16 29.04 30.85 -14.71
C ALA A 16 28.07 30.98 -13.53
N ILE A 17 27.60 32.19 -13.25
CA ILE A 17 26.60 32.45 -12.21
C ILE A 17 25.27 31.79 -12.60
N LEU A 18 24.82 31.98 -13.84
CA LEU A 18 23.58 31.38 -14.33
C LEU A 18 23.62 29.84 -14.25
N GLY A 19 24.69 29.20 -14.74
CA GLY A 19 24.86 27.75 -14.66
C GLY A 19 24.86 27.22 -13.22
N GLN A 20 25.49 27.92 -12.28
CA GLN A 20 25.43 27.58 -10.85
C GLN A 20 24.00 27.67 -10.30
N ILE A 21 23.24 28.69 -10.68
CA ILE A 21 21.84 28.82 -10.26
C ILE A 21 20.99 27.70 -10.84
N ILE A 22 21.18 27.33 -12.11
CA ILE A 22 20.48 26.19 -12.74
C ILE A 22 20.77 24.90 -11.96
N CYS A 23 22.05 24.58 -11.70
CA CYS A 23 22.43 23.42 -10.88
C CYS A 23 21.80 23.45 -9.49
N GLN A 24 21.67 24.62 -8.87
CA GLN A 24 21.01 24.76 -7.57
C GLN A 24 19.49 24.52 -7.67
N LYS A 25 18.85 25.02 -8.73
CA LYS A 25 17.40 24.84 -9.00
C LYS A 25 17.04 23.41 -9.38
N LEU A 26 17.99 22.64 -9.93
CA LEU A 26 17.81 21.23 -10.28
C LEU A 26 17.79 20.29 -9.07
N LYS A 27 18.33 20.68 -7.91
CA LYS A 27 18.48 19.77 -6.75
C LYS A 27 17.16 19.13 -6.31
N GLU A 28 16.13 19.95 -6.11
CA GLU A 28 14.84 19.48 -5.62
C GLU A 28 14.11 18.61 -6.66
N PRO A 29 13.99 19.00 -7.95
CA PRO A 29 13.47 18.12 -8.99
C PRO A 29 14.20 16.78 -9.10
N ILE A 30 15.54 16.76 -8.96
CA ILE A 30 16.33 15.52 -8.97
C ILE A 30 15.92 14.64 -7.80
N VAL A 31 15.87 15.18 -6.57
CA VAL A 31 15.46 14.43 -5.38
C VAL A 31 14.07 13.84 -5.58
N GLN A 32 13.09 14.65 -5.99
CA GLN A 32 11.72 14.18 -6.21
C GLN A 32 11.65 13.06 -7.25
N SER A 33 12.38 13.19 -8.37
CA SER A 33 12.38 12.17 -9.41
C SER A 33 13.06 10.87 -8.96
N VAL A 34 14.19 10.93 -8.25
CA VAL A 34 14.88 9.74 -7.73
C VAL A 34 13.95 8.97 -6.80
N TYR A 35 13.34 9.66 -5.84
CA TYR A 35 12.47 9.04 -4.84
C TYR A 35 11.21 8.44 -5.49
N LYS A 36 10.58 9.16 -6.42
CA LYS A 36 9.43 8.67 -7.18
C LYS A 36 9.77 7.42 -7.99
N ASN A 37 10.87 7.42 -8.73
CA ASN A 37 11.24 6.30 -9.59
C ASN A 37 11.62 5.08 -8.74
N THR A 38 12.44 5.27 -7.71
CA THR A 38 12.78 4.19 -6.78
C THR A 38 11.54 3.61 -6.11
N ALA A 39 10.55 4.42 -5.71
CA ALA A 39 9.32 3.90 -5.11
C ALA A 39 8.48 3.06 -6.07
N ARG A 40 8.41 3.44 -7.35
CA ARG A 40 7.78 2.60 -8.38
C ARG A 40 8.52 1.27 -8.55
N ASP A 41 9.84 1.33 -8.70
CA ASP A 41 10.67 0.14 -8.87
C ASP A 41 10.56 -0.81 -7.66
N LEU A 42 10.43 -0.26 -6.45
CA LEU A 42 10.21 -1.04 -5.22
C LEU A 42 8.81 -1.63 -5.15
N THR A 43 7.79 -0.90 -5.63
CA THR A 43 6.42 -1.42 -5.68
C THR A 43 6.35 -2.66 -6.55
N ASP A 44 6.98 -2.62 -7.74
CA ASP A 44 7.03 -3.75 -8.66
C ASP A 44 7.86 -4.92 -8.09
N GLU A 45 8.95 -4.61 -7.40
CA GLU A 45 9.76 -5.60 -6.69
C GLU A 45 8.99 -6.30 -5.57
N MET A 46 8.28 -5.57 -4.71
CA MET A 46 7.49 -6.14 -3.62
C MET A 46 6.38 -7.04 -4.15
N ARG A 47 5.71 -6.66 -5.25
CA ARG A 47 4.70 -7.51 -5.93
C ARG A 47 5.25 -8.84 -6.41
N SER A 48 6.57 -8.93 -6.60
CA SER A 48 7.23 -10.14 -7.08
C SER A 48 7.85 -10.95 -5.94
N ASN A 49 8.53 -10.26 -5.03
CA ASN A 49 9.48 -10.88 -4.10
C ASN A 49 9.03 -10.86 -2.63
N CYS A 50 8.02 -10.06 -2.27
CA CYS A 50 7.50 -10.02 -0.91
C CYS A 50 6.36 -11.03 -0.78
N GLU A 51 6.60 -12.13 -0.07
CA GLU A 51 5.66 -13.26 0.02
C GLU A 51 4.25 -12.85 0.50
N SER A 52 4.17 -11.87 1.41
CA SER A 52 2.92 -11.37 1.98
C SER A 52 2.17 -10.39 1.07
N LEU A 53 2.86 -9.75 0.13
CA LEU A 53 2.32 -8.71 -0.75
C LEU A 53 2.29 -9.12 -2.23
N ASN A 54 2.82 -10.29 -2.57
CA ASN A 54 2.79 -10.82 -3.93
C ASN A 54 1.46 -11.52 -4.23
N GLY A 55 1.12 -11.57 -5.52
CA GLY A 55 -0.06 -12.30 -5.99
C GLY A 55 -1.40 -11.66 -5.64
N SER A 56 -2.29 -12.45 -5.04
CA SER A 56 -3.71 -12.11 -4.89
C SER A 56 -4.07 -11.54 -3.52
N ARG A 57 -5.25 -10.90 -3.43
CA ARG A 57 -5.85 -10.48 -2.15
C ARG A 57 -6.01 -11.65 -1.17
N SER A 58 -6.32 -12.85 -1.67
CA SER A 58 -6.42 -14.05 -0.83
C SER A 58 -5.07 -14.38 -0.20
N ASN A 59 -3.96 -14.30 -0.95
CA ASN A 59 -2.63 -14.49 -0.40
C ASN A 59 -2.29 -13.46 0.71
N LEU A 60 -2.69 -12.20 0.53
CA LEU A 60 -2.58 -11.18 1.56
C LEU A 60 -3.41 -11.54 2.81
N GLU A 61 -4.67 -11.92 2.64
CA GLU A 61 -5.53 -12.33 3.76
C GLU A 61 -4.97 -13.53 4.53
N LYS A 62 -4.39 -14.51 3.82
CA LYS A 62 -3.69 -15.64 4.42
C LYS A 62 -2.55 -15.20 5.33
N HIS A 63 -1.69 -14.28 4.88
CA HIS A 63 -0.59 -13.76 5.68
C HIS A 63 -1.07 -12.93 6.88
N ILE A 64 -2.15 -12.19 6.72
CA ILE A 64 -2.83 -11.50 7.84
C ILE A 64 -3.30 -12.52 8.88
N LEU A 65 -4.02 -13.55 8.48
CA LEU A 65 -4.53 -14.59 9.39
C LEU A 65 -3.39 -15.37 10.06
N LYS A 66 -2.31 -15.65 9.34
CA LYS A 66 -1.11 -16.27 9.92
C LYS A 66 -0.49 -15.37 10.99
N THR A 67 -0.30 -14.08 10.70
CA THR A 67 0.26 -13.10 11.64
C THR A 67 -0.62 -12.97 12.89
N LEU A 68 -1.93 -12.84 12.71
CA LEU A 68 -2.88 -12.80 13.83
C LEU A 68 -2.79 -14.05 14.72
N ALA A 69 -2.62 -15.24 14.12
CA ALA A 69 -2.47 -16.48 14.87
C ALA A 69 -1.12 -16.55 15.60
N GLU A 70 -0.05 -16.02 15.02
CA GLU A 70 1.26 -15.94 15.65
C GLU A 70 1.27 -14.99 16.85
N GLU A 71 0.65 -13.83 16.71
CA GLU A 71 0.56 -12.79 17.75
C GLU A 71 -0.42 -13.16 18.88
N GLU A 72 -1.46 -13.96 18.58
CA GLU A 72 -2.53 -14.32 19.51
C GLU A 72 -3.14 -13.12 20.26
N ASP A 73 -3.25 -11.98 19.59
CA ASP A 73 -3.82 -10.75 20.12
C ASP A 73 -5.31 -10.64 19.74
N PHE A 74 -6.19 -10.74 20.74
CA PHE A 74 -7.63 -10.73 20.54
C PHE A 74 -8.13 -9.41 19.94
N ASP A 75 -7.59 -8.27 20.38
CA ASP A 75 -8.05 -6.96 19.91
C ASP A 75 -7.70 -6.78 18.43
N LYS A 76 -6.52 -7.22 18.00
CA LYS A 76 -6.13 -7.23 16.58
C LYS A 76 -7.04 -8.13 15.73
N TYR A 77 -7.44 -9.30 16.26
CA TYR A 77 -8.43 -10.15 15.60
C TYR A 77 -9.77 -9.44 15.45
N MET A 78 -10.25 -8.77 16.50
CA MET A 78 -11.52 -8.05 16.46
C MET A 78 -11.45 -6.84 15.52
N ASP A 79 -10.30 -6.17 15.40
CA ASP A 79 -10.07 -5.13 14.40
C ASP A 79 -10.12 -5.68 12.98
N TYR A 80 -9.51 -6.84 12.73
CA TYR A 80 -9.62 -7.52 11.44
C TYR A 80 -11.07 -7.94 11.12
N ILE A 81 -11.82 -8.45 12.10
CA ILE A 81 -13.21 -8.89 11.91
C ILE A 81 -14.14 -7.71 11.69
N ASN A 82 -14.00 -6.62 12.44
CA ASN A 82 -14.94 -5.50 12.41
C ASN A 82 -14.55 -4.41 11.39
N TYR A 83 -13.25 -4.22 11.15
CA TYR A 83 -12.69 -3.17 10.30
C TYR A 83 -11.67 -3.72 9.30
N PRO A 84 -12.02 -4.74 8.50
CA PRO A 84 -11.07 -5.46 7.66
C PRO A 84 -10.31 -4.56 6.69
N ARG A 85 -10.99 -3.56 6.08
CA ARG A 85 -10.34 -2.62 5.16
C ARG A 85 -9.19 -1.85 5.82
N ASN A 86 -9.38 -1.44 7.08
CA ASN A 86 -8.35 -0.70 7.81
C ASN A 86 -7.21 -1.64 8.23
N HIS A 87 -7.55 -2.85 8.68
CA HIS A 87 -6.57 -3.84 9.07
C HIS A 87 -5.65 -4.25 7.91
N PHE A 88 -6.21 -4.53 6.72
CA PHE A 88 -5.43 -4.81 5.51
C PHE A 88 -4.49 -3.65 5.14
N LYS A 89 -5.00 -2.40 5.19
CA LYS A 89 -4.17 -1.21 4.92
C LYS A 89 -3.03 -1.07 5.93
N SER A 90 -3.28 -1.32 7.22
CA SER A 90 -2.23 -1.29 8.25
C SER A 90 -1.18 -2.36 7.98
N PHE A 91 -1.62 -3.59 7.72
CA PHE A 91 -0.73 -4.70 7.44
C PHE A 91 0.18 -4.42 6.23
N ILE A 92 -0.37 -3.91 5.12
CA ILE A 92 0.43 -3.52 3.95
C ILE A 92 1.47 -2.46 4.31
N ARG A 93 1.10 -1.44 5.10
CA ARG A 93 2.04 -0.40 5.54
C ARG A 93 3.17 -0.97 6.38
N ASP A 94 2.86 -1.89 7.29
CA ASP A 94 3.83 -2.51 8.17
C ASP A 94 4.80 -3.43 7.39
N GLU A 95 4.28 -4.23 6.45
CA GLU A 95 5.08 -5.06 5.56
C GLU A 95 5.99 -4.22 4.65
N VAL A 96 5.47 -3.16 4.03
CA VAL A 96 6.26 -2.24 3.20
C VAL A 96 7.36 -1.56 4.01
N SER A 97 7.04 -1.10 5.22
CA SER A 97 8.01 -0.45 6.11
C SER A 97 9.13 -1.41 6.51
N ARG A 98 8.79 -2.66 6.87
CA ARG A 98 9.78 -3.71 7.14
C ARG A 98 10.63 -3.99 5.91
N TYR A 99 10.01 -4.23 4.76
CA TYR A 99 10.72 -4.52 3.51
C TYR A 99 11.73 -3.43 3.15
N ILE A 100 11.31 -2.15 3.18
CA ILE A 100 12.20 -1.01 2.90
C ILE A 100 13.37 -0.97 3.89
N THR A 101 13.11 -1.26 5.16
CA THR A 101 14.13 -1.24 6.21
C THR A 101 15.14 -2.37 6.03
N ASP A 102 14.65 -3.59 5.87
CA ASP A 102 15.47 -4.80 5.78
C ASP A 102 16.25 -4.86 4.46
N GLN A 103 15.64 -4.40 3.36
CA GLN A 103 16.23 -4.41 2.03
C GLN A 103 16.92 -3.08 1.67
N PHE A 104 17.11 -2.17 2.64
CA PHE A 104 17.59 -0.82 2.33
C PHE A 104 18.96 -0.83 1.64
N SER A 105 19.94 -1.54 2.21
CA SER A 105 21.31 -1.56 1.70
C SER A 105 21.48 -2.39 0.43
N VAL A 106 20.66 -3.42 0.26
CA VAL A 106 20.79 -4.41 -0.81
C VAL A 106 19.93 -4.13 -2.03
N SER A 107 18.81 -3.40 -1.87
CA SER A 107 17.88 -3.08 -2.96
C SER A 107 17.59 -1.58 -3.08
N VAL A 108 17.11 -0.93 -2.00
CA VAL A 108 16.63 0.46 -2.06
C VAL A 108 17.76 1.42 -2.45
N LEU A 109 18.89 1.38 -1.73
CA LEU A 109 20.03 2.26 -1.97
C LEU A 109 20.65 2.05 -3.36
N PRO A 110 20.92 0.82 -3.83
CA PRO A 110 21.36 0.58 -5.21
C PRO A 110 20.42 1.16 -6.28
N LYS A 111 19.10 1.02 -6.13
CA LYS A 111 18.13 1.63 -7.06
C LYS A 111 18.18 3.15 -7.04
N MET A 112 18.30 3.76 -5.86
CA MET A 112 18.45 5.22 -5.74
C MET A 112 19.73 5.70 -6.44
N GLU A 113 20.82 4.95 -6.28
CA GLU A 113 22.13 5.22 -6.89
C GLU A 113 22.11 5.09 -8.42
N GLU A 114 21.44 4.05 -8.93
CA GLU A 114 21.23 3.87 -10.36
C GLU A 114 20.35 4.98 -10.96
N ASN A 115 19.22 5.28 -10.30
CA ASN A 115 18.30 6.33 -10.73
C ASN A 115 18.96 7.71 -10.78
N ILE A 116 19.73 8.08 -9.75
CA ILE A 116 20.40 9.39 -9.73
C ILE A 116 21.53 9.47 -10.75
N LYS A 117 22.26 8.37 -11.00
CA LYS A 117 23.28 8.29 -12.05
C LYS A 117 22.67 8.46 -13.43
N CYS A 118 21.55 7.77 -13.72
CA CYS A 118 20.82 7.91 -14.97
C CYS A 118 20.33 9.35 -15.18
N LEU A 119 19.77 9.98 -14.14
CA LEU A 119 19.33 11.38 -14.22
C LEU A 119 20.48 12.35 -14.45
N GLN A 120 21.62 12.15 -13.79
CA GLN A 120 22.81 12.97 -14.03
C GLN A 120 23.24 12.92 -15.51
N GLN A 121 23.28 11.72 -16.10
CA GLN A 121 23.62 11.55 -17.52
C GLN A 121 22.61 12.26 -18.44
N LYS A 122 21.31 12.14 -18.15
CA LYS A 122 20.25 12.81 -18.91
C LYS A 122 20.34 14.33 -18.82
N ILE A 123 20.66 14.88 -17.65
CA ILE A 123 20.86 16.33 -17.47
C ILE A 123 22.09 16.81 -18.24
N MET A 124 23.20 16.08 -18.18
CA MET A 124 24.41 16.42 -18.94
C MET A 124 24.16 16.37 -20.45
N LYS A 125 23.45 15.34 -20.93
CA LYS A 125 23.04 15.23 -22.33
C LYS A 125 22.13 16.39 -22.74
N ALA A 126 21.13 16.74 -21.93
CA ALA A 126 20.23 17.86 -22.22
C ALA A 126 21.00 19.19 -22.31
N ALA A 127 22.00 19.41 -21.45
CA ALA A 127 22.84 20.60 -21.50
C ALA A 127 23.67 20.65 -22.80
N HIS A 128 24.23 19.51 -23.22
CA HIS A 128 24.98 19.39 -24.47
C HIS A 128 24.09 19.64 -25.70
N ASP A 129 23.00 18.88 -25.84
CA ASP A 129 22.07 18.98 -26.97
C ASP A 129 21.46 20.41 -27.07
N SER A 130 21.25 21.09 -25.93
CA SER A 130 20.78 22.49 -25.92
C SER A 130 21.83 23.48 -26.40
N THR A 131 23.11 23.21 -26.11
CA THR A 131 24.24 24.03 -26.56
C THR A 131 24.42 23.88 -28.06
N GLU A 132 24.43 22.64 -28.58
CA GLU A 132 24.46 22.38 -30.02
C GLU A 132 23.26 23.03 -30.74
N HIS A 133 22.06 22.92 -30.17
CA HIS A 133 20.86 23.52 -30.73
C HIS A 133 20.99 25.05 -30.87
N VAL A 134 21.53 25.73 -29.85
CA VAL A 134 21.74 27.18 -29.91
C VAL A 134 22.83 27.55 -30.92
N GLN A 135 23.94 26.81 -30.99
CA GLN A 135 25.01 27.05 -31.95
C GLN A 135 24.52 26.94 -33.40
N LEU A 136 23.74 25.90 -33.71
CA LEU A 136 23.20 25.68 -35.06
C LEU A 136 22.17 26.73 -35.47
N ASN A 137 21.40 27.26 -34.52
CA ASN A 137 20.31 28.20 -34.78
C ASN A 137 20.67 29.66 -34.47
N ARG A 138 21.93 29.95 -34.08
CA ARG A 138 22.39 31.28 -33.62
C ARG A 138 21.46 31.87 -32.54
N GLY A 139 21.05 31.02 -31.61
CA GLY A 139 20.13 31.37 -30.54
C GLY A 139 20.80 32.08 -29.37
N ASP A 140 19.98 32.48 -28.40
CA ASP A 140 20.40 33.10 -27.15
C ASP A 140 20.23 32.14 -25.96
N VAL A 141 20.50 32.65 -24.77
CA VAL A 141 20.28 31.90 -23.52
C VAL A 141 18.82 31.51 -23.33
N SER A 142 17.85 32.33 -23.76
CA SER A 142 16.44 32.00 -23.63
C SER A 142 16.08 30.76 -24.46
N LEU A 143 16.62 30.63 -25.69
CA LEU A 143 16.50 29.43 -26.50
C LEU A 143 17.18 28.22 -25.83
N TRP A 144 18.36 28.42 -25.24
CA TRP A 144 19.06 27.37 -24.50
C TRP A 144 18.19 26.82 -23.34
N LEU A 145 17.68 27.71 -22.48
CA LEU A 145 16.86 27.35 -21.32
C LEU A 145 15.57 26.64 -21.74
N LYS A 146 14.95 27.09 -22.85
CA LYS A 146 13.76 26.44 -23.41
C LYS A 146 14.08 25.03 -23.89
N SER A 147 15.12 24.84 -24.69
CA SER A 147 15.55 23.52 -25.17
C SER A 147 15.90 22.59 -23.99
N PHE A 148 16.69 23.08 -23.04
CA PHE A 148 17.15 22.33 -21.88
C PHE A 148 15.98 21.82 -21.02
N THR A 149 15.04 22.71 -20.69
CA THR A 149 13.88 22.35 -19.89
C THR A 149 12.91 21.46 -20.64
N GLN A 150 12.75 21.63 -21.95
CA GLN A 150 11.91 20.76 -22.78
C GLN A 150 12.44 19.32 -22.78
N GLN A 151 13.75 19.13 -22.95
CA GLN A 151 14.38 17.81 -22.94
C GLN A 151 14.28 17.10 -21.58
N LEU A 152 14.16 17.85 -20.49
CA LEU A 152 14.04 17.31 -19.13
C LEU A 152 12.60 17.12 -18.66
N SER A 153 11.60 17.56 -19.42
CA SER A 153 10.20 17.59 -18.99
C SER A 153 9.62 16.20 -18.67
N ASP A 154 10.04 15.16 -19.39
CA ASP A 154 9.61 13.77 -19.11
C ASP A 154 10.37 13.13 -17.94
N GLN A 155 11.48 13.73 -17.52
CA GLN A 155 12.39 13.19 -16.51
C GLN A 155 12.23 13.87 -15.16
N LEU A 156 11.97 15.17 -15.16
CA LEU A 156 11.93 16.01 -13.98
C LEU A 156 10.67 16.87 -14.01
N ILE A 157 10.11 17.14 -12.82
CA ILE A 157 9.11 18.23 -12.66
C ILE A 157 9.88 19.56 -12.72
N PHE A 158 10.31 19.93 -13.91
CA PHE A 158 11.20 21.05 -14.18
C PHE A 158 10.84 21.71 -15.51
N SER A 159 10.71 23.03 -15.50
CA SER A 159 10.26 23.82 -16.64
C SER A 159 10.92 25.19 -16.64
N VAL A 160 10.75 25.93 -17.75
CA VAL A 160 11.19 27.35 -17.83
C VAL A 160 10.65 28.19 -16.67
N LYS A 161 9.46 27.88 -16.14
CA LYS A 161 8.89 28.60 -14.98
C LYS A 161 9.76 28.46 -13.72
N ASN A 162 10.43 27.33 -13.53
CA ASN A 162 11.37 27.12 -12.42
C ASN A 162 12.63 28.00 -12.52
N LEU A 163 12.88 28.53 -13.73
CA LEU A 163 13.98 29.42 -14.09
C LEU A 163 13.50 30.86 -14.32
N SER A 164 12.22 31.16 -14.08
CA SER A 164 11.67 32.51 -14.20
C SER A 164 12.28 33.45 -13.14
N GLY A 165 12.53 34.70 -13.52
CA GLY A 165 13.16 35.71 -12.66
C GLY A 165 14.70 35.68 -12.63
N LEU A 166 15.35 34.78 -13.39
CA LEU A 166 16.79 34.86 -13.62
C LEU A 166 17.08 36.02 -14.58
N LYS A 167 17.92 36.97 -14.18
CA LYS A 167 18.47 37.95 -15.11
C LYS A 167 19.47 37.23 -16.01
N HIS A 168 19.17 37.15 -17.30
CA HIS A 168 20.02 36.49 -18.30
C HIS A 168 20.33 37.40 -19.50
N ASP A 169 19.91 38.67 -19.43
CA ASP A 169 20.10 39.68 -20.49
C ASP A 169 21.59 40.04 -20.70
N ASP A 170 22.45 39.81 -19.70
CA ASP A 170 23.89 40.11 -19.72
C ASP A 170 24.78 38.86 -19.91
N VAL A 171 24.24 37.78 -20.49
CA VAL A 171 24.95 36.50 -20.67
C VAL A 171 25.32 36.30 -22.15
N ASP A 172 26.55 36.67 -22.49
CA ASP A 172 27.01 36.65 -23.89
C ASP A 172 27.55 35.29 -24.36
N ASP A 173 27.91 34.39 -23.44
CA ASP A 173 28.56 33.11 -23.78
C ASP A 173 27.74 31.90 -23.32
N VAL A 174 26.77 31.52 -24.15
CA VAL A 174 25.94 30.32 -23.97
C VAL A 174 26.79 29.04 -23.91
N ASN A 175 27.96 29.02 -24.57
CA ASN A 175 28.80 27.82 -24.64
C ASN A 175 29.38 27.43 -23.28
N LEU A 176 29.55 28.42 -22.38
CA LEU A 176 30.02 28.16 -21.01
C LEU A 176 28.98 27.47 -20.13
N LEU A 177 27.69 27.50 -20.49
CA LEU A 177 26.64 26.89 -19.67
C LEU A 177 26.82 25.38 -19.58
N GLU A 178 27.11 24.70 -20.70
CA GLU A 178 27.36 23.25 -20.70
C GLU A 178 28.51 22.89 -19.75
N ASP A 179 29.62 23.63 -19.83
CA ASP A 179 30.81 23.37 -19.02
C ASP A 179 30.58 23.62 -17.53
N VAL A 180 29.82 24.66 -17.19
CA VAL A 180 29.43 24.95 -15.81
C VAL A 180 28.52 23.85 -15.27
N ILE A 181 27.53 23.39 -16.03
CA ILE A 181 26.68 22.26 -15.62
C ILE A 181 27.53 21.00 -15.41
N ARG A 182 28.42 20.68 -16.37
CA ARG A 182 29.32 19.52 -16.32
C ARG A 182 30.21 19.55 -15.07
N LYS A 183 30.67 20.74 -14.66
CA LYS A 183 31.54 20.94 -13.49
C LYS A 183 30.79 20.95 -12.15
N GLU A 184 29.64 21.62 -12.08
CA GLU A 184 28.92 21.89 -10.83
C GLU A 184 27.93 20.78 -10.45
N LEU A 185 27.29 20.14 -11.43
CA LEU A 185 26.27 19.12 -11.20
C LEU A 185 26.80 17.94 -10.36
N PRO A 186 28.01 17.37 -10.60
CA PRO A 186 28.52 16.25 -9.80
C PRO A 186 28.56 16.53 -8.30
N ALA A 187 28.92 17.75 -7.89
CA ALA A 187 28.93 18.14 -6.48
C ALA A 187 27.51 18.18 -5.90
N LYS A 188 26.52 18.66 -6.66
CA LYS A 188 25.10 18.65 -6.25
C LYS A 188 24.55 17.23 -6.11
N ILE A 189 24.91 16.35 -7.06
CA ILE A 189 24.55 14.92 -7.01
C ILE A 189 25.17 14.25 -5.78
N SER A 190 26.45 14.49 -5.50
CA SER A 190 27.14 13.95 -4.33
C SER A 190 26.48 14.40 -3.02
N ASP A 191 26.09 15.67 -2.90
CA ASP A 191 25.35 16.18 -1.74
C ASP A 191 23.94 15.57 -1.60
N ILE A 192 23.29 15.19 -2.72
CA ILE A 192 22.01 14.48 -2.65
C ILE A 192 22.23 13.04 -2.17
N ARG A 193 23.23 12.34 -2.74
CA ARG A 193 23.59 10.95 -2.40
C ARG A 193 23.95 10.78 -0.93
N SER A 194 24.73 11.71 -0.37
CA SER A 194 25.16 11.66 1.04
C SER A 194 23.99 11.71 2.03
N ARG A 195 22.80 12.11 1.58
CA ARG A 195 21.57 12.19 2.39
C ARG A 195 20.69 10.96 2.24
N PHE A 196 21.05 9.98 1.40
CA PHE A 196 20.28 8.73 1.29
C PHE A 196 20.47 7.90 2.56
N ASN A 197 19.35 7.58 3.21
CA ASN A 197 19.34 6.73 4.39
C ASN A 197 17.91 6.22 4.64
N THR A 198 17.82 5.14 5.43
CA THR A 198 16.59 4.45 5.78
C THR A 198 15.56 5.35 6.45
N LYS A 199 15.99 6.37 7.24
CA LYS A 199 15.06 7.26 7.96
C LYS A 199 14.42 8.29 7.04
N THR A 200 15.19 8.86 6.11
CA THR A 200 14.69 9.91 5.21
C THR A 200 13.93 9.36 4.02
N PHE A 201 14.20 8.11 3.61
CA PHE A 201 13.54 7.50 2.46
C PHE A 201 12.01 7.56 2.54
N PRO A 202 11.35 6.96 3.55
CA PRO A 202 9.88 6.94 3.63
C PRO A 202 9.27 8.34 3.81
N VAL A 203 9.97 9.25 4.50
CA VAL A 203 9.46 10.59 4.82
C VAL A 203 9.45 11.53 3.61
N LYS A 204 10.37 11.33 2.66
CA LYS A 204 10.49 12.17 1.46
C LYS A 204 9.68 11.68 0.26
N LEU A 205 9.04 10.52 0.39
CA LEU A 205 8.15 10.03 -0.66
C LEU A 205 6.87 10.87 -0.68
N ASP A 206 6.53 11.38 -1.86
CA ASP A 206 5.21 11.94 -2.13
C ASP A 206 4.17 10.82 -1.91
N PHE A 207 3.11 11.15 -1.16
CA PHE A 207 2.06 10.21 -0.76
C PHE A 207 1.54 9.38 -1.92
N LYS A 208 1.29 9.99 -3.09
CA LYS A 208 0.74 9.30 -4.27
C LYS A 208 1.67 8.26 -4.90
N PHE A 209 2.95 8.29 -4.56
CA PHE A 209 3.96 7.38 -5.11
C PHE A 209 4.54 6.44 -4.05
N ARG A 210 4.05 6.49 -2.80
CA ARG A 210 4.56 5.59 -1.78
C ARG A 210 4.17 4.14 -2.12
N PRO A 211 5.08 3.16 -1.93
CA PRO A 211 4.77 1.78 -2.28
C PRO A 211 3.57 1.19 -1.53
N ASP A 212 3.36 1.58 -0.27
CA ASP A 212 2.21 1.16 0.52
C ASP A 212 0.90 1.66 -0.07
N GLU A 213 0.80 2.93 -0.46
CA GLU A 213 -0.42 3.46 -1.09
C GLU A 213 -0.67 2.83 -2.47
N LEU A 214 0.37 2.61 -3.28
CA LEU A 214 0.24 1.93 -4.59
C LEU A 214 -0.18 0.45 -4.46
N LEU A 215 0.27 -0.23 -3.40
CA LEU A 215 -0.14 -1.61 -3.11
C LEU A 215 -1.54 -1.67 -2.50
N ILE A 216 -1.91 -0.71 -1.64
CA ILE A 216 -3.27 -0.57 -1.13
C ILE A 216 -4.25 -0.35 -2.28
N ASP A 217 -3.95 0.57 -3.19
CA ASP A 217 -4.81 0.81 -4.36
C ASP A 217 -4.96 -0.46 -5.21
N HIS A 218 -3.91 -1.27 -5.32
CA HIS A 218 -3.99 -2.52 -6.07
C HIS A 218 -4.74 -3.65 -5.38
N LEU A 219 -4.49 -3.87 -4.08
CA LEU A 219 -4.99 -5.03 -3.33
C LEU A 219 -6.31 -4.76 -2.61
N CYS A 220 -6.65 -3.48 -2.36
CA CYS A 220 -7.81 -3.05 -1.58
C CYS A 220 -8.92 -2.35 -2.38
N GLN A 221 -8.76 -2.17 -3.70
CA GLN A 221 -9.87 -1.79 -4.60
C GLN A 221 -10.71 -3.03 -4.89
N CYS A 222 -11.58 -3.39 -3.95
CA CYS A 222 -12.36 -4.62 -3.98
C CYS A 222 -13.58 -4.51 -3.08
N CYS A 223 -14.46 -5.51 -3.14
CA CYS A 223 -15.63 -5.54 -2.28
C CYS A 223 -15.24 -5.73 -0.80
N TRP A 224 -15.76 -4.83 0.05
CA TRP A 224 -15.59 -4.88 1.51
C TRP A 224 -16.89 -5.19 2.25
N VAL A 225 -17.96 -5.52 1.53
CA VAL A 225 -19.22 -5.96 2.14
C VAL A 225 -18.96 -7.25 2.92
N GLN A 226 -19.50 -7.31 4.13
CA GLN A 226 -19.32 -8.42 5.05
C GLN A 226 -20.58 -9.27 5.16
N CYS A 227 -20.39 -10.58 5.33
CA CYS A 227 -21.48 -11.52 5.52
C CYS A 227 -22.28 -11.11 6.77
N PRO A 228 -23.62 -10.97 6.69
CA PRO A 228 -24.43 -10.50 7.81
C PRO A 228 -24.42 -11.47 8.99
N PHE A 229 -23.99 -12.72 8.76
CA PHE A 229 -23.98 -13.76 9.77
C PHE A 229 -22.62 -13.93 10.47
N CYS A 230 -21.49 -13.82 9.77
CA CYS A 230 -20.18 -14.17 10.32
C CYS A 230 -19.07 -13.16 10.01
N LYS A 231 -19.41 -12.03 9.39
CA LYS A 231 -18.48 -10.94 9.05
C LYS A 231 -17.36 -11.30 8.07
N ALA A 232 -17.36 -12.50 7.49
CA ALA A 232 -16.48 -12.84 6.38
C ALA A 232 -16.63 -11.85 5.22
N ILE A 233 -15.53 -11.50 4.57
CA ILE A 233 -15.49 -10.43 3.58
C ILE A 233 -15.78 -11.02 2.20
N CYS A 234 -16.55 -10.31 1.37
CA CYS A 234 -16.76 -10.73 -0.01
C CYS A 234 -15.42 -10.80 -0.78
N THR A 235 -15.22 -11.86 -1.56
CA THR A 235 -13.98 -12.08 -2.33
C THR A 235 -13.97 -11.39 -3.68
N ASN A 236 -15.07 -10.75 -4.09
CA ASN A 236 -15.15 -10.06 -5.38
C ASN A 236 -14.14 -8.89 -5.43
N THR A 237 -13.37 -8.82 -6.50
CA THR A 237 -12.30 -7.83 -6.71
C THR A 237 -12.81 -6.52 -7.30
N ILE A 238 -14.12 -6.34 -7.46
CA ILE A 238 -14.74 -5.12 -7.98
C ILE A 238 -15.52 -4.42 -6.84
N GLU A 239 -15.22 -3.14 -6.60
CA GLU A 239 -16.01 -2.32 -5.66
C GLU A 239 -17.44 -2.15 -6.17
N ASN A 240 -18.44 -2.25 -5.28
CA ASN A 240 -19.86 -2.08 -5.59
C ASN A 240 -20.33 -2.93 -6.80
N HIS A 241 -19.80 -4.14 -6.91
CA HIS A 241 -20.19 -5.05 -7.99
C HIS A 241 -21.67 -5.43 -7.93
N ASP A 242 -22.24 -5.72 -9.10
CA ASP A 242 -23.57 -6.31 -9.22
C ASP A 242 -23.55 -7.80 -8.81
N GLY A 243 -24.73 -8.35 -8.54
CA GLY A 243 -24.91 -9.76 -8.16
C GLY A 243 -24.58 -10.08 -6.71
N ASP A 244 -24.65 -11.36 -6.38
CA ASP A 244 -24.57 -11.82 -4.99
C ASP A 244 -23.14 -11.70 -4.42
N HIS A 245 -23.04 -11.22 -3.18
CA HIS A 245 -21.81 -11.31 -2.40
C HIS A 245 -21.56 -12.77 -1.98
N SER A 246 -20.31 -13.21 -2.09
CA SER A 246 -19.91 -14.56 -1.67
C SER A 246 -18.47 -14.61 -1.19
N VAL A 247 -18.15 -15.68 -0.47
CA VAL A 247 -16.82 -16.05 0.00
C VAL A 247 -16.76 -17.56 0.16
N ALA A 248 -15.61 -18.18 -0.11
CA ALA A 248 -15.44 -19.62 0.05
C ALA A 248 -15.41 -20.04 1.53
N ILE A 249 -14.81 -19.22 2.39
CA ILE A 249 -14.63 -19.52 3.82
C ILE A 249 -15.48 -18.58 4.67
N HIS A 250 -16.58 -19.11 5.19
CA HIS A 250 -17.34 -18.45 6.24
C HIS A 250 -16.74 -18.72 7.63
N ARG A 251 -17.27 -18.07 8.67
CA ARG A 251 -16.81 -18.19 10.06
C ARG A 251 -17.96 -18.57 10.97
N ASN A 252 -17.66 -18.80 12.24
CA ASN A 252 -18.68 -19.01 13.26
C ASN A 252 -19.56 -17.75 13.41
N ASN A 253 -20.87 -17.92 13.54
CA ASN A 253 -21.81 -16.81 13.66
C ASN A 253 -21.60 -15.99 14.93
N GLY A 254 -21.15 -16.64 16.02
CA GLY A 254 -20.85 -15.98 17.30
C GLY A 254 -19.75 -14.92 17.21
N LEU A 255 -18.88 -14.96 16.19
CA LEU A 255 -17.88 -13.91 15.92
C LEU A 255 -18.51 -12.59 15.43
N ASN A 256 -19.80 -12.62 15.08
CA ASN A 256 -20.60 -11.43 14.83
C ASN A 256 -21.66 -11.24 15.94
N GLY A 257 -21.43 -11.81 17.12
CA GLY A 257 -22.30 -11.68 18.28
C GLY A 257 -23.63 -12.44 18.20
N TRP A 258 -23.83 -13.31 17.19
CA TRP A 258 -25.04 -14.13 17.13
C TRP A 258 -25.09 -15.11 18.31
N PHE A 259 -26.26 -15.22 18.93
CA PHE A 259 -26.50 -16.08 20.09
C PHE A 259 -27.88 -16.75 19.99
N TYR A 260 -28.10 -17.82 20.73
CA TYR A 260 -29.38 -18.53 20.75
C TYR A 260 -30.43 -17.73 21.52
N ILE A 261 -31.56 -17.44 20.87
CA ILE A 261 -32.66 -16.67 21.47
C ILE A 261 -33.13 -17.27 22.80
N GLY A 262 -33.47 -16.42 23.76
CA GLY A 262 -33.88 -16.86 25.10
C GLY A 262 -32.73 -17.36 25.99
N THR A 263 -31.48 -17.28 25.53
CA THR A 263 -30.29 -17.66 26.30
C THR A 263 -29.21 -16.58 26.21
N THR A 264 -28.10 -16.79 26.92
CA THR A 264 -26.86 -16.04 26.74
C THR A 264 -25.83 -16.80 25.90
N ASN A 265 -26.22 -17.88 25.21
CA ASN A 265 -25.27 -18.80 24.60
C ASN A 265 -24.84 -18.31 23.21
N LEU A 266 -23.56 -18.01 23.00
CA LEU A 266 -23.02 -17.64 21.68
C LEU A 266 -23.17 -18.78 20.68
N SER A 267 -23.47 -18.42 19.43
CA SER A 267 -23.58 -19.39 18.35
C SER A 267 -22.20 -19.92 17.96
N ILE A 268 -22.05 -21.24 18.00
CA ILE A 268 -20.89 -21.93 17.45
C ILE A 268 -21.08 -22.30 15.97
N ASN A 269 -22.29 -22.16 15.43
CA ASN A 269 -22.58 -22.59 14.08
C ASN A 269 -21.75 -21.80 13.06
N ILE A 270 -21.37 -22.45 11.97
CA ILE A 270 -20.75 -21.82 10.79
C ILE A 270 -21.89 -21.53 9.79
N CYS A 271 -21.77 -20.46 8.98
CA CYS A 271 -22.83 -20.10 8.04
C CYS A 271 -23.22 -21.24 7.11
N THR A 272 -22.25 -21.96 6.55
CA THR A 272 -22.47 -23.04 5.58
C THR A 272 -23.24 -24.20 6.19
N SER A 273 -22.91 -24.59 7.44
CA SER A 273 -23.67 -25.58 8.20
C SER A 273 -25.06 -25.07 8.60
N SER A 274 -25.18 -23.78 8.93
CA SER A 274 -26.45 -23.16 9.30
C SER A 274 -27.44 -23.23 8.14
N VAL A 275 -27.04 -22.78 6.94
CA VAL A 275 -27.90 -22.82 5.73
C VAL A 275 -28.21 -24.24 5.25
N ALA A 276 -27.46 -25.25 5.69
CA ALA A 276 -27.77 -26.66 5.46
C ALA A 276 -28.75 -27.25 6.49
N SER A 277 -28.97 -26.59 7.63
CA SER A 277 -29.77 -27.11 8.74
C SER A 277 -31.26 -26.81 8.59
N ASP A 278 -32.10 -27.53 9.33
CA ASP A 278 -33.54 -27.22 9.48
C ASP A 278 -33.81 -26.18 10.59
N GLY A 279 -32.75 -25.51 11.06
CA GLY A 279 -32.84 -24.46 12.06
C GLY A 279 -33.43 -23.16 11.50
N HIS A 280 -33.59 -22.18 12.40
CA HIS A 280 -34.09 -20.86 12.07
C HIS A 280 -33.20 -19.78 12.70
N PHE A 281 -33.28 -18.56 12.17
CA PHE A 281 -32.69 -17.35 12.75
C PHE A 281 -33.69 -16.21 12.77
N PHE A 282 -33.37 -15.18 13.54
CA PHE A 282 -34.13 -13.94 13.61
C PHE A 282 -33.33 -12.85 12.87
N PRO A 283 -33.82 -12.33 11.74
CA PRO A 283 -33.20 -11.21 11.06
C PRO A 283 -33.11 -9.99 11.99
N SER A 284 -32.06 -9.18 11.86
CA SER A 284 -31.88 -8.01 12.76
C SER A 284 -33.02 -6.97 12.70
N HIS A 285 -33.81 -6.99 11.62
CA HIS A 285 -34.92 -6.06 11.36
C HIS A 285 -36.31 -6.67 11.58
N SER A 286 -36.41 -7.90 12.09
CA SER A 286 -37.70 -8.59 12.27
C SER A 286 -37.70 -9.53 13.47
N ASP A 287 -38.82 -9.59 14.18
CA ASP A 287 -39.08 -10.58 15.24
C ASP A 287 -39.57 -11.93 14.66
N ASP A 288 -39.81 -12.01 13.35
CA ASP A 288 -40.20 -13.24 12.68
C ASP A 288 -38.99 -14.13 12.39
N LYS A 289 -39.06 -15.39 12.81
CA LYS A 289 -38.03 -16.38 12.50
C LYS A 289 -38.06 -16.76 11.02
N VAL A 290 -36.88 -16.88 10.41
CA VAL A 290 -36.69 -17.32 9.03
C VAL A 290 -35.90 -18.64 9.03
N PRO A 291 -36.32 -19.66 8.26
CA PRO A 291 -35.56 -20.89 8.11
C PRO A 291 -34.18 -20.59 7.51
N TRP A 292 -33.11 -21.19 8.05
CA TRP A 292 -31.75 -20.95 7.55
C TRP A 292 -31.58 -21.34 6.07
N ARG A 293 -32.23 -22.41 5.62
CA ARG A 293 -32.26 -22.84 4.21
C ARG A 293 -32.89 -21.82 3.27
N GLU A 294 -33.71 -20.94 3.80
CA GLU A 294 -34.44 -19.92 3.05
C GLU A 294 -34.01 -18.50 3.47
N TYR A 295 -32.80 -18.34 4.00
CA TYR A 295 -32.34 -17.08 4.58
C TYR A 295 -32.52 -15.86 3.68
N ARG A 296 -32.44 -16.04 2.35
CA ARG A 296 -32.66 -14.96 1.38
C ARG A 296 -34.08 -14.36 1.45
N ARG A 297 -35.08 -15.11 1.93
CA ARG A 297 -36.46 -14.62 2.17
C ARG A 297 -36.51 -13.56 3.28
N ALA A 298 -35.49 -13.47 4.14
CA ALA A 298 -35.41 -12.40 5.13
C ALA A 298 -35.25 -11.00 4.49
N GLY A 299 -34.87 -10.93 3.21
CA GLY A 299 -34.70 -9.66 2.49
C GLY A 299 -33.46 -8.87 2.93
N GLY A 300 -33.29 -7.68 2.35
CA GLY A 300 -32.17 -6.79 2.62
C GLY A 300 -30.81 -7.48 2.46
N VAL A 301 -29.89 -7.20 3.39
CA VAL A 301 -28.52 -7.72 3.37
C VAL A 301 -28.43 -9.25 3.34
N TYR A 302 -29.47 -9.97 3.75
CA TYR A 302 -29.48 -11.44 3.69
C TYR A 302 -29.77 -11.96 2.29
N ALA A 303 -30.57 -11.23 1.49
CA ALA A 303 -30.89 -11.62 0.12
C ALA A 303 -29.72 -11.37 -0.84
N ASP A 304 -28.84 -10.42 -0.52
CA ASP A 304 -27.69 -10.02 -1.33
C ASP A 304 -26.49 -10.96 -1.19
N TRP A 305 -26.56 -11.97 -0.31
CA TRP A 305 -25.50 -12.94 -0.10
C TRP A 305 -25.85 -14.31 -0.70
N SER A 306 -24.83 -14.97 -1.25
CA SER A 306 -24.86 -16.36 -1.67
C SER A 306 -23.89 -17.17 -0.80
N ILE A 307 -24.48 -18.02 0.06
CA ILE A 307 -23.80 -18.92 0.97
C ILE A 307 -24.05 -20.34 0.49
N THR A 308 -23.01 -20.99 -0.02
CA THR A 308 -23.09 -22.39 -0.45
C THR A 308 -23.02 -23.31 0.77
N PRO A 309 -23.99 -24.22 0.97
CA PRO A 309 -23.88 -25.26 1.98
C PRO A 309 -22.62 -26.11 1.76
N ASP A 310 -21.78 -26.24 2.79
CA ASP A 310 -20.59 -27.08 2.77
C ASP A 310 -20.39 -27.77 4.13
N LEU A 311 -19.57 -28.81 4.12
CA LEU A 311 -19.16 -29.57 5.31
C LEU A 311 -17.68 -29.32 5.62
N SER A 312 -17.17 -28.15 5.27
CA SER A 312 -15.76 -27.82 5.48
C SER A 312 -15.47 -27.72 6.98
N GLU A 313 -14.42 -28.39 7.44
CA GLU A 313 -14.09 -28.47 8.86
C GLU A 313 -13.53 -27.16 9.45
N LEU A 314 -13.20 -26.16 8.61
CA LEU A 314 -12.67 -24.83 8.97
C LEU A 314 -11.84 -24.76 10.29
N PRO A 315 -10.72 -25.50 10.39
CA PRO A 315 -9.99 -25.66 11.65
C PRO A 315 -9.50 -24.34 12.25
N TYR A 316 -9.14 -23.36 11.41
CA TYR A 316 -8.68 -22.05 11.86
C TYR A 316 -9.69 -21.34 12.78
N TRP A 317 -10.96 -21.25 12.37
CA TRP A 317 -11.97 -20.53 13.14
C TRP A 317 -12.45 -21.33 14.35
N LYS A 318 -12.42 -22.67 14.28
CA LYS A 318 -12.66 -23.53 15.44
C LYS A 318 -11.57 -23.37 16.51
N TRP A 319 -10.31 -23.36 16.09
CA TRP A 319 -9.17 -23.07 16.97
C TRP A 319 -9.29 -21.66 17.58
N PHE A 320 -9.60 -20.64 16.78
CA PHE A 320 -9.79 -19.27 17.27
C PHE A 320 -10.84 -19.20 18.38
N VAL A 321 -12.02 -19.79 18.18
CA VAL A 321 -13.10 -19.82 19.19
C VAL A 321 -12.64 -20.51 20.48
N CYS A 322 -11.93 -21.64 20.37
CA CYS A 322 -11.37 -22.31 21.53
C CYS A 322 -10.30 -21.47 22.25
N ARG A 323 -9.42 -20.82 21.48
CA ARG A 323 -8.27 -20.07 21.98
C ARG A 323 -8.67 -18.79 22.71
N PHE A 324 -9.69 -18.11 22.19
CA PHE A 324 -10.19 -16.82 22.68
C PHE A 324 -11.58 -16.93 23.31
N GLN A 325 -11.96 -18.11 23.80
CA GLN A 325 -13.28 -18.36 24.37
C GLN A 325 -13.65 -17.30 25.42
N LYS A 326 -12.80 -17.09 26.42
CA LYS A 326 -13.07 -16.16 27.53
C LYS A 326 -13.13 -14.70 27.06
N ASP A 327 -12.31 -14.34 26.08
CA ASP A 327 -12.27 -12.99 25.52
C ASP A 327 -13.55 -12.70 24.73
N LEU A 328 -14.01 -13.66 23.92
CA LEU A 328 -15.30 -13.60 23.22
C LEU A 328 -16.50 -13.52 24.19
N GLU A 329 -16.50 -14.34 25.24
CA GLU A 329 -17.54 -14.32 26.27
C GLU A 329 -17.63 -12.96 26.96
N LYS A 330 -16.46 -12.38 27.30
CA LYS A 330 -16.36 -11.03 27.88
C LYS A 330 -16.79 -9.95 26.87
N TYR A 331 -16.31 -10.02 25.63
CA TYR A 331 -16.55 -9.02 24.60
C TYR A 331 -18.05 -8.88 24.27
N TYR A 332 -18.75 -10.01 24.16
CA TYR A 332 -20.19 -10.02 23.86
C TYR A 332 -21.08 -10.01 25.10
N ASN A 333 -20.53 -10.18 26.31
CA ASN A 333 -21.27 -10.44 27.54
C ASN A 333 -22.23 -11.65 27.39
N LYS A 334 -21.67 -12.77 26.93
CA LYS A 334 -22.35 -14.04 26.59
C LYS A 334 -21.49 -15.24 26.99
N THR A 335 -22.00 -16.47 26.88
CA THR A 335 -21.29 -17.70 27.30
C THR A 335 -21.26 -18.76 26.20
N PHE A 336 -20.24 -19.63 26.16
CA PHE A 336 -20.25 -20.85 25.33
C PHE A 336 -20.73 -22.06 26.15
N GLU A 337 -21.99 -22.00 26.57
CA GLU A 337 -22.68 -23.03 27.34
C GLU A 337 -23.96 -23.49 26.64
N GLY A 338 -24.64 -24.50 27.19
CA GLY A 338 -25.94 -24.94 26.68
C GLY A 338 -25.92 -25.24 25.18
N SER A 339 -26.78 -24.53 24.43
CA SER A 339 -26.87 -24.66 22.97
C SER A 339 -25.63 -24.17 22.22
N GLY A 340 -24.82 -23.32 22.85
CA GLY A 340 -23.56 -22.80 22.34
C GLY A 340 -22.33 -23.49 22.90
N LYS A 341 -22.46 -24.65 23.56
CA LYS A 341 -21.32 -25.37 24.13
C LYS A 341 -20.33 -25.76 23.03
N ILE A 342 -19.09 -25.28 23.13
CA ILE A 342 -18.00 -25.65 22.21
C ILE A 342 -17.77 -27.17 22.28
N PRO A 343 -17.81 -27.89 21.14
CA PRO A 343 -17.54 -29.32 21.09
C PRO A 343 -16.12 -29.66 21.57
N ASP A 344 -15.97 -30.76 22.32
CA ASP A 344 -14.68 -31.14 22.90
C ASP A 344 -13.62 -31.43 21.83
N ASN A 345 -14.02 -31.93 20.66
CA ASN A 345 -13.11 -32.15 19.52
C ASN A 345 -12.54 -30.85 18.93
N TRP A 346 -13.16 -29.68 19.14
CA TRP A 346 -12.55 -28.43 18.67
C TRP A 346 -11.33 -28.03 19.50
N ARG A 347 -11.25 -28.53 20.74
CA ARG A 347 -10.11 -28.25 21.63
C ARG A 347 -8.87 -29.04 21.24
N THR A 348 -8.98 -29.99 20.31
CA THR A 348 -7.83 -30.75 19.81
C THR A 348 -7.09 -30.05 18.69
N TYR A 349 -7.70 -29.05 18.03
CA TYR A 349 -7.00 -28.28 16.99
C TYR A 349 -5.89 -27.44 17.60
N SER A 350 -4.67 -27.65 17.14
CA SER A 350 -3.51 -26.86 17.48
C SER A 350 -3.43 -25.59 16.62
N LYS A 351 -2.68 -24.59 17.10
CA LYS A 351 -2.34 -23.40 16.29
C LYS A 351 -1.64 -23.78 14.98
N HIS A 352 -0.74 -24.76 15.03
CA HIS A 352 -0.03 -25.22 13.84
C HIS A 352 -1.00 -25.75 12.78
N GLU A 353 -1.91 -26.65 13.15
CA GLU A 353 -2.93 -27.17 12.23
C GLU A 353 -3.86 -26.06 11.71
N ALA A 354 -4.25 -25.12 12.58
CA ALA A 354 -5.05 -23.96 12.19
C ALA A 354 -4.37 -23.15 11.07
N VAL A 355 -3.09 -22.80 11.25
CA VAL A 355 -2.32 -22.03 10.26
C VAL A 355 -2.05 -22.85 8.99
N GLU A 356 -1.69 -24.12 9.11
CA GLU A 356 -1.44 -25.01 7.97
C GLU A 356 -2.68 -25.14 7.07
N THR A 357 -3.87 -25.13 7.65
CA THR A 357 -5.11 -25.18 6.86
C THR A 357 -5.33 -23.95 6.00
N LEU A 358 -4.75 -22.79 6.35
CA LEU A 358 -4.86 -21.60 5.51
C LEU A 358 -4.26 -21.85 4.12
N GLU A 359 -3.14 -22.56 4.02
CA GLU A 359 -2.51 -22.92 2.72
C GLU A 359 -3.39 -23.81 1.84
N LYS A 360 -4.29 -24.58 2.46
CA LYS A 360 -5.19 -25.49 1.75
C LYS A 360 -6.43 -24.79 1.21
N TYR A 361 -6.88 -23.74 1.87
CA TYR A 361 -8.20 -23.13 1.64
C TYR A 361 -8.15 -21.68 1.12
N ILE A 362 -7.01 -20.99 1.24
CA ILE A 362 -6.79 -19.60 0.80
C ILE A 362 -5.53 -19.51 -0.07
#